data_AF-A0A8E1RTZ4-F1
#
_entry.id   AF-A0A8E1RTZ4-F1
#
_cell.length_a   1.000
_cell.length_b   1.000
_cell.length_c   1.000
_cell.angle_alpha   90.00
_cell.angle_beta   90.00
_cell.angle_gamma   90.00
#
_symmetry.space_group_name_H-M   'P 1'
#
loop_
_entity.id
_entity.type
_entity.pdbx_description
1 polymer ?
#
loop_
_entity_poly.entity_id
_entity_poly.type
_entity_poly.pdbx_seq_one_letter_code
_entity_poly.pdbx_strand_id
1 'polypeptide(L)'
;MIYVVHDETPLMKASDGGDQHQDGLVVDAWANEAAQRNAIMQGLKSAKYDDLILISDVDEIFSPQVIGSINANKLCTTLYQNFYNYQFNLQVFNTDNTPRKCKLPRATKYKNLVHFFGGEPESFRNLKRTRSVKNWSWLKWNWFKLNNRIIENSVWHFSWVMTPERISEKMSTISHTEYDLPEFNNPEHIMKVIKNAEDIWGRDRKLIRQELSADSFPEYIVNNKDKFREFII
;
A
#
# COMPACT_ATOMS: atom_id res chain seq x y z
N MET A 1 -12.61 16.56 -7.13
CA MET A 1 -11.94 15.81 -6.04
C MET A 1 -12.98 15.54 -4.97
N ILE A 2 -13.17 14.28 -4.57
CA ILE A 2 -14.06 13.92 -3.46
C ILE A 2 -13.16 13.63 -2.27
N TYR A 3 -13.41 14.30 -1.14
CA TYR A 3 -12.69 14.10 0.10
C TYR A 3 -13.65 13.52 1.13
N VAL A 4 -13.30 12.38 1.70
CA VAL A 4 -14.09 11.70 2.74
C VAL A 4 -13.33 11.82 4.04
N VAL A 5 -13.96 12.41 5.06
CA VAL A 5 -13.43 12.46 6.42
C VAL A 5 -14.06 11.30 7.19
N HIS A 6 -13.21 10.43 7.75
CA HIS A 6 -13.64 9.38 8.66
C HIS A 6 -13.41 9.85 10.11
N ASP A 7 -14.40 10.55 10.65
CA ASP A 7 -14.37 11.19 11.98
C ASP A 7 -15.10 10.33 13.04
N GLU A 8 -14.93 9.00 12.95
CA GLU A 8 -15.51 8.06 13.90
C GLU A 8 -14.56 7.88 15.11
N THR A 9 -15.13 7.55 16.26
CA THR A 9 -14.34 7.25 17.47
C THR A 9 -13.37 6.09 17.18
N PRO A 10 -12.09 6.20 17.57
CA PRO A 10 -11.11 5.15 17.32
C PRO A 10 -11.55 3.79 17.87
N LEU A 11 -11.39 2.77 17.04
CA LEU A 11 -11.59 1.38 17.44
C LEU A 11 -10.49 0.97 18.43
N MET A 12 -10.89 0.28 19.49
CA MET A 12 -10.01 -0.13 20.59
C MET A 12 -9.91 -1.65 20.66
N LYS A 13 -8.79 -2.18 21.16
CA LYS A 13 -8.57 -3.60 21.46
C LYS A 13 -8.03 -3.77 22.88
N ALA A 14 -8.11 -4.99 23.41
CA ALA A 14 -7.45 -5.32 24.68
C ALA A 14 -5.93 -5.11 24.56
N SER A 15 -5.31 -4.59 25.62
CA SER A 15 -3.86 -4.49 25.68
C SER A 15 -3.24 -5.89 25.79
N ASP A 16 -2.27 -6.20 24.94
CA ASP A 16 -1.56 -7.49 24.91
C ASP A 16 -0.52 -7.62 26.07
N GLY A 17 -0.28 -6.53 26.81
CA GLY A 17 0.54 -6.46 28.02
C GLY A 17 -0.14 -5.60 29.08
N GLY A 18 0.06 -5.91 30.37
CA GLY A 18 -0.61 -5.29 31.53
C GLY A 18 -0.28 -3.81 31.79
N ASP A 19 -0.28 -2.99 30.75
CA ASP A 19 -0.12 -1.54 30.86
C ASP A 19 -1.37 -0.90 31.47
N GLN A 20 -1.10 -0.06 32.47
CA GLN A 20 -2.03 0.52 33.43
C GLN A 20 -2.77 1.74 32.84
N HIS A 21 -3.36 1.62 31.66
CA HIS A 21 -4.43 2.55 31.28
C HIS A 21 -5.72 2.14 31.99
N GLN A 22 -6.48 3.12 32.47
CA GLN A 22 -7.57 2.95 33.44
C GLN A 22 -8.64 1.89 33.06
N ASP A 23 -8.74 1.52 31.77
CA ASP A 23 -9.71 0.55 31.23
C ASP A 23 -9.10 -0.68 30.51
N GLY A 24 -7.76 -0.83 30.46
CA GLY A 24 -7.09 -1.98 29.83
C GLY A 24 -7.21 -2.08 28.29
N LEU A 25 -7.64 -1.00 27.64
CA LEU A 25 -7.81 -0.90 26.19
C LEU A 25 -6.75 0.01 25.55
N VAL A 26 -6.33 -0.36 24.34
CA VAL A 26 -5.42 0.43 23.48
C VAL A 26 -6.05 0.62 22.10
N VAL A 27 -5.62 1.66 21.37
CA VAL A 27 -6.10 1.89 20.00
C VAL A 27 -5.70 0.73 19.10
N ASP A 28 -6.65 0.19 18.35
CA ASP A 28 -6.39 -0.84 17.35
C ASP A 28 -6.03 -0.17 16.01
N ALA A 29 -4.75 0.09 15.80
CA ALA A 29 -4.28 0.81 14.62
C ALA A 29 -4.61 0.09 13.29
N TRP A 30 -4.72 -1.24 13.29
CA TRP A 30 -5.11 -2.01 12.09
C TRP A 30 -6.61 -1.95 11.82
N ALA A 31 -7.43 -2.05 12.87
CA ALA A 31 -8.89 -1.91 12.73
C ALA A 31 -9.26 -0.50 12.27
N ASN A 32 -8.58 0.53 12.78
CA ASN A 32 -8.80 1.91 12.35
C ASN A 32 -8.36 2.14 10.90
N GLU A 33 -7.22 1.60 10.47
CA GLU A 33 -6.80 1.66 9.06
C GLU A 33 -7.82 0.98 8.13
N ALA A 34 -8.32 -0.19 8.54
CA ALA A 34 -9.38 -0.90 7.81
C ALA A 34 -10.68 -0.09 7.72
N ALA A 35 -11.10 0.56 8.80
CA ALA A 35 -12.29 1.41 8.83
C ALA A 35 -12.14 2.62 7.90
N GLN A 36 -10.98 3.30 7.95
CA GLN A 36 -10.65 4.40 7.04
C GLN A 36 -10.66 3.98 5.57
N ARG A 37 -10.07 2.83 5.22
CA ARG A 37 -10.13 2.32 3.83
C ARG A 37 -11.56 1.99 3.44
N ASN A 38 -12.37 1.40 4.32
CA ASN A 38 -13.77 1.11 4.02
C ASN A 38 -14.62 2.36 3.83
N ALA A 39 -14.25 3.49 4.45
CA ALA A 39 -14.89 4.78 4.23
C ALA A 39 -14.80 5.29 2.78
N ILE A 40 -13.90 4.75 1.93
CA ILE A 40 -13.87 5.02 0.48
C ILE A 40 -15.26 4.86 -0.15
N MET A 41 -16.07 3.91 0.32
CA MET A 41 -17.44 3.70 -0.18
C MET A 41 -18.32 4.96 -0.08
N GLN A 42 -18.09 5.82 0.91
CA GLN A 42 -18.84 7.06 1.06
C GLN A 42 -18.58 8.04 -0.09
N GLY A 43 -17.39 7.98 -0.69
CA GLY A 43 -17.01 8.78 -1.85
C GLY A 43 -17.49 8.19 -3.19
N LEU A 44 -17.95 6.94 -3.21
CA LEU A 44 -18.39 6.24 -4.42
C LEU A 44 -19.91 6.29 -4.65
N LYS A 45 -20.66 7.11 -3.91
CA LYS A 45 -22.14 7.17 -3.96
C LYS A 45 -22.72 7.48 -5.34
N SER A 46 -21.99 8.23 -6.17
CA SER A 46 -22.41 8.56 -7.54
C SER A 46 -21.86 7.61 -8.61
N ALA A 47 -21.05 6.62 -8.22
CA ALA A 47 -20.49 5.64 -9.14
C ALA A 47 -21.59 4.71 -9.68
N LYS A 48 -21.57 4.48 -10.99
CA LYS A 48 -22.44 3.52 -11.66
C LYS A 48 -21.83 2.13 -11.59
N TYR A 49 -22.67 1.11 -11.70
CA TYR A 49 -22.24 -0.29 -11.58
C TYR A 49 -21.18 -0.74 -12.58
N ASP A 50 -21.10 -0.12 -13.75
CA ASP A 50 -20.09 -0.42 -14.75
C ASP A 50 -18.85 0.48 -14.69
N ASP A 51 -18.83 1.46 -13.78
CA ASP A 51 -17.64 2.30 -13.56
C ASP A 51 -16.48 1.45 -13.02
N LEU A 52 -15.29 1.79 -13.45
CA LEU A 52 -14.07 1.16 -13.01
C LEU A 52 -13.54 1.84 -11.74
N ILE A 53 -13.38 1.04 -10.68
CA ILE A 53 -12.88 1.48 -9.39
C ILE A 53 -11.46 0.93 -9.20
N LEU A 54 -10.52 1.83 -8.92
CA LEU A 54 -9.15 1.50 -8.58
C LEU A 54 -8.93 1.87 -7.11
N ILE A 55 -8.37 0.94 -6.33
CA ILE A 55 -8.07 1.16 -4.91
C ILE A 55 -6.57 0.95 -4.71
N SER A 56 -5.90 2.00 -4.23
CA SER A 56 -4.48 2.04 -3.90
C SER A 56 -4.22 3.00 -2.74
N ASP A 57 -3.05 2.86 -2.11
CA ASP A 57 -2.51 3.88 -1.22
C ASP A 57 -1.95 5.05 -2.05
N VAL A 58 -1.68 6.18 -1.39
CA VAL A 58 -1.24 7.42 -2.06
C VAL A 58 0.15 7.33 -2.70
N ASP A 59 0.99 6.42 -2.20
CA ASP A 59 2.35 6.17 -2.72
C ASP A 59 2.39 5.13 -3.84
N GLU A 60 1.23 4.63 -4.27
CA GLU A 60 1.05 3.64 -5.34
C GLU A 60 0.41 4.30 -6.57
N ILE A 61 1.26 4.79 -7.48
CA ILE A 61 0.86 5.67 -8.59
C ILE A 61 0.68 4.88 -9.87
N PHE A 62 -0.53 4.88 -10.44
CA PHE A 62 -0.82 4.09 -11.65
C PHE A 62 -0.13 4.65 -12.89
N SER A 63 0.45 3.76 -13.70
CA SER A 63 0.83 4.13 -15.07
C SER A 63 -0.44 4.39 -15.88
N PRO A 64 -0.58 5.53 -16.58
CA PRO A 64 -1.78 5.83 -17.36
C PRO A 64 -2.14 4.73 -18.37
N GLN A 65 -1.13 4.06 -18.92
CA GLN A 65 -1.27 2.97 -19.88
C GLN A 65 -1.98 1.75 -19.28
N VAL A 66 -1.89 1.52 -17.96
CA VAL A 66 -2.54 0.38 -17.32
C VAL A 66 -4.06 0.47 -17.42
N ILE A 67 -4.64 1.67 -17.40
CA ILE A 67 -6.09 1.86 -17.34
C ILE A 67 -6.77 1.17 -18.53
N GLY A 68 -6.20 1.32 -19.73
CA GLY A 68 -6.71 0.67 -20.95
C GLY A 68 -6.51 -0.85 -20.98
N SER A 69 -5.61 -1.39 -20.16
CA SER A 69 -5.33 -2.83 -20.09
C SER A 69 -6.22 -3.59 -19.09
N ILE A 70 -6.97 -2.87 -18.25
CA ILE A 70 -7.84 -3.48 -17.24
C ILE A 70 -9.03 -4.14 -17.94
N ASN A 71 -9.15 -5.45 -17.75
CA ASN A 71 -10.21 -6.23 -18.39
C ASN A 71 -11.52 -6.09 -17.59
N ALA A 72 -12.46 -5.31 -18.13
CA ALA A 72 -13.78 -5.07 -17.57
C ALA A 72 -14.67 -6.32 -17.41
N ASN A 73 -14.33 -7.44 -18.08
CA ASN A 73 -15.03 -8.73 -17.96
C ASN A 73 -14.46 -9.62 -16.85
N LYS A 74 -13.29 -9.26 -16.29
CA LYS A 74 -12.74 -9.95 -15.12
C LYS A 74 -13.36 -9.41 -13.84
N LEU A 75 -13.38 -10.27 -12.83
CA LEU A 75 -13.90 -9.91 -11.52
C LEU A 75 -12.98 -8.91 -10.81
N CYS A 76 -11.67 -9.07 -10.98
CA CYS A 76 -10.65 -8.25 -10.38
C CYS A 76 -9.41 -8.23 -11.29
N THR A 77 -8.69 -7.11 -11.27
CA THR A 77 -7.34 -7.02 -11.78
C THR A 77 -6.42 -6.62 -10.62
N THR A 78 -5.45 -7.45 -10.28
CA THR A 78 -4.39 -7.12 -9.33
C THR A 78 -3.18 -6.57 -10.07
N LEU A 79 -2.65 -5.46 -9.58
CA LEU A 79 -1.64 -4.66 -10.24
C LEU A 79 -0.32 -4.79 -9.47
N TYR A 80 0.66 -5.44 -10.10
CA TYR A 80 1.96 -5.71 -9.51
C TYR A 80 2.98 -4.66 -9.94
N GLN A 81 3.90 -4.37 -9.02
CA GLN A 81 4.81 -3.22 -9.12
C GLN A 81 6.11 -3.51 -8.43
N ASN A 82 7.20 -2.92 -8.91
CA ASN A 82 8.43 -2.87 -8.13
C ASN A 82 8.22 -1.95 -6.91
N PHE A 83 8.76 -2.38 -5.78
CA PHE A 83 8.76 -1.61 -4.54
C PHE A 83 10.04 -0.77 -4.47
N TYR A 84 9.90 0.55 -4.42
CA TYR A 84 10.99 1.49 -4.20
C TYR A 84 10.85 2.11 -2.81
N ASN A 85 11.99 2.36 -2.15
CA ASN A 85 12.00 2.86 -0.79
C ASN A 85 12.98 4.01 -0.62
N TYR A 86 12.58 5.03 0.14
CA TYR A 86 13.33 6.24 0.50
C TYR A 86 13.67 7.20 -0.66
N GLN A 87 13.97 6.67 -1.83
CA GLN A 87 14.41 7.39 -3.01
C GLN A 87 13.70 6.82 -4.23
N PHE A 88 13.41 7.65 -5.24
CA PHE A 88 12.66 7.22 -6.41
C PHE A 88 13.31 6.05 -7.15
N ASN A 89 14.64 5.99 -7.17
CA ASN A 89 15.38 4.98 -7.90
C ASN A 89 16.05 3.92 -7.01
N LEU A 90 15.62 3.78 -5.75
CA LEU A 90 16.17 2.79 -4.83
C LEU A 90 15.18 1.62 -4.66
N GLN A 91 15.41 0.55 -5.41
CA GLN A 91 14.48 -0.59 -5.48
C GLN A 91 14.79 -1.65 -4.43
N VAL A 92 13.74 -2.21 -3.81
CA VAL A 92 13.87 -3.29 -2.83
C VAL A 92 13.83 -4.66 -3.51
N PHE A 93 14.74 -5.53 -3.11
CA PHE A 93 14.85 -6.92 -3.54
C PHE A 93 14.72 -7.87 -2.35
N ASN A 94 14.20 -9.06 -2.63
CA ASN A 94 14.19 -10.16 -1.67
C ASN A 94 15.59 -10.80 -1.57
N THR A 95 15.76 -11.70 -0.60
CA THR A 95 17.03 -12.39 -0.32
C THR A 95 17.50 -13.28 -1.49
N ASP A 96 16.56 -13.79 -2.29
CA ASP A 96 16.79 -14.54 -3.52
C ASP A 96 17.13 -13.66 -4.74
N ASN A 97 17.35 -12.36 -4.54
CA ASN A 97 17.60 -11.35 -5.56
C ASN A 97 16.43 -11.14 -6.56
N THR A 98 15.21 -11.57 -6.23
CA THR A 98 14.03 -11.19 -7.01
C THR A 98 13.53 -9.80 -6.61
N PRO A 99 13.05 -8.98 -7.57
CA PRO A 99 12.38 -7.72 -7.27
C PRO A 99 11.25 -7.91 -6.24
N ARG A 100 11.29 -7.15 -5.15
CA ARG A 100 10.16 -7.12 -4.23
C ARG A 100 9.00 -6.42 -4.92
N LYS A 101 7.85 -7.09 -4.91
CA LYS A 101 6.65 -6.57 -5.57
C LYS A 101 5.61 -6.08 -4.56
N CYS A 102 5.08 -4.87 -4.75
CA CYS A 102 3.80 -4.49 -4.17
C CYS A 102 2.67 -5.16 -4.97
N LYS A 103 1.68 -5.73 -4.27
CA LYS A 103 0.59 -6.54 -4.86
C LYS A 103 -0.80 -6.13 -4.35
N LEU A 104 -0.89 -4.94 -3.75
CA LEU A 104 -2.09 -4.47 -3.08
C LEU A 104 -3.03 -3.69 -4.02
N PRO A 105 -2.54 -2.85 -4.96
CA PRO A 105 -3.41 -2.14 -5.89
C PRO A 105 -4.25 -3.07 -6.74
N ARG A 106 -5.54 -2.75 -6.78
CA ARG A 106 -6.52 -3.55 -7.49
C ARG A 106 -7.55 -2.68 -8.18
N ALA A 107 -8.04 -3.21 -9.29
CA ALA A 107 -9.11 -2.61 -10.06
C ALA A 107 -10.28 -3.58 -10.21
N THR A 108 -11.51 -3.08 -10.14
CA THR A 108 -12.72 -3.85 -10.37
C THR A 108 -13.86 -2.93 -10.82
N LYS A 109 -14.92 -3.49 -11.39
CA LYS A 109 -16.16 -2.73 -11.60
C LYS A 109 -16.84 -2.46 -10.27
N TYR A 110 -17.50 -1.31 -10.14
CA TYR A 110 -18.20 -0.94 -8.92
C TYR A 110 -19.21 -2.02 -8.47
N LYS A 111 -19.95 -2.63 -9.41
CA LYS A 111 -20.86 -3.76 -9.09
C LYS A 111 -20.17 -4.94 -8.42
N ASN A 112 -18.94 -5.26 -8.81
CA ASN A 112 -18.19 -6.36 -8.24
C ASN A 112 -17.69 -5.98 -6.84
N LEU A 113 -17.23 -4.74 -6.65
CA LEU A 113 -16.86 -4.20 -5.33
C LEU A 113 -18.02 -4.35 -4.35
N VAL A 114 -19.23 -3.92 -4.74
CA VAL A 114 -20.44 -4.01 -3.90
C VAL A 114 -20.86 -5.47 -3.69
N HIS A 115 -21.11 -6.23 -4.76
CA HIS A 115 -21.79 -7.53 -4.64
C HIS A 115 -20.85 -8.71 -4.34
N PHE A 116 -19.64 -8.73 -4.91
CA PHE A 116 -18.72 -9.85 -4.70
C PHE A 116 -17.82 -9.63 -3.47
N PHE A 117 -17.31 -8.41 -3.34
CA PHE A 117 -16.40 -7.99 -2.27
C PHE A 117 -17.11 -7.33 -1.09
N GLY A 118 -18.45 -7.20 -1.12
CA GLY A 118 -19.27 -6.78 0.03
C GLY A 118 -19.27 -5.27 0.29
N GLY A 119 -18.80 -4.45 -0.65
CA GLY A 119 -18.62 -3.02 -0.43
C GLY A 119 -17.52 -2.72 0.59
N GLU A 120 -16.50 -3.58 0.67
CA GLU A 120 -15.40 -3.45 1.62
C GLU A 120 -14.07 -3.25 0.87
N PRO A 121 -13.68 -2.00 0.59
CA PRO A 121 -12.39 -1.64 0.00
C PRO A 121 -11.17 -2.29 0.68
N GLU A 122 -11.15 -2.35 2.02
CA GLU A 122 -10.06 -3.00 2.78
C GLU A 122 -9.94 -4.47 2.40
N SER A 123 -11.04 -5.21 2.49
CA SER A 123 -11.10 -6.63 2.14
C SER A 123 -10.76 -6.89 0.67
N PHE A 124 -11.14 -5.98 -0.22
CA PHE A 124 -10.81 -6.07 -1.64
C PHE A 124 -9.31 -5.93 -1.87
N ARG A 125 -8.66 -4.94 -1.24
CA ARG A 125 -7.22 -4.67 -1.30
C ARG A 125 -6.41 -5.79 -0.63
N ASN A 126 -6.72 -6.09 0.63
CA ASN A 126 -6.02 -7.04 1.50
C ASN A 126 -6.67 -8.43 1.52
N LEU A 127 -7.06 -8.93 0.34
CA LEU A 127 -7.77 -10.20 0.22
C LEU A 127 -6.88 -11.39 0.68
N LYS A 128 -7.14 -11.90 1.88
CA LYS A 128 -6.51 -13.10 2.45
C LYS A 128 -7.52 -14.23 2.53
N ARG A 129 -7.08 -15.47 2.27
CA ARG A 129 -7.90 -16.69 2.42
C ARG A 129 -8.21 -17.00 3.90
N THR A 130 -7.41 -16.46 4.83
CA THR A 130 -7.48 -16.81 6.25
C THR A 130 -8.86 -16.51 6.84
N ARG A 131 -9.33 -17.41 7.71
CA ARG A 131 -10.65 -17.37 8.35
C ARG A 131 -10.97 -16.05 9.06
N SER A 132 -9.95 -15.30 9.49
CA SER A 132 -10.11 -14.02 10.17
C SER A 132 -10.62 -12.89 9.29
N VAL A 133 -10.42 -12.94 7.96
CA VAL A 133 -10.75 -11.82 7.05
C VAL A 133 -12.03 -12.10 6.26
N LYS A 134 -12.16 -13.29 5.64
CA LYS A 134 -13.43 -13.72 4.99
C LYS A 134 -13.65 -15.22 5.05
N ASN A 135 -14.84 -15.62 5.50
CA ASN A 135 -15.34 -16.99 5.41
C ASN A 135 -15.80 -17.35 3.99
N TRP A 136 -14.93 -17.18 2.99
CA TRP A 136 -15.26 -17.61 1.62
C TRP A 136 -15.19 -19.12 1.50
N SER A 137 -16.24 -19.70 0.91
CA SER A 137 -16.21 -21.11 0.52
C SER A 137 -15.05 -21.38 -0.44
N TRP A 138 -14.57 -22.63 -0.45
CA TRP A 138 -13.55 -23.07 -1.40
C TRP A 138 -13.94 -22.77 -2.85
N LEU A 139 -15.22 -22.92 -3.20
CA LEU A 139 -15.77 -22.59 -4.52
C LEU A 139 -15.60 -21.10 -4.83
N LYS A 140 -16.03 -20.20 -3.93
CA LYS A 140 -15.91 -18.75 -4.12
C LYS A 140 -14.44 -18.31 -4.27
N TRP A 141 -13.54 -18.90 -3.48
CA TRP A 141 -12.11 -18.62 -3.57
C TRP A 141 -11.49 -19.04 -4.91
N ASN A 142 -11.80 -20.26 -5.39
CA ASN A 142 -11.27 -20.70 -6.68
C ASN A 142 -11.90 -19.93 -7.85
N TRP A 143 -13.18 -19.58 -7.77
CA TRP A 143 -13.83 -18.70 -8.74
C TRP A 143 -13.14 -17.33 -8.81
N PHE A 144 -12.83 -16.72 -7.66
CA PHE A 144 -12.07 -15.46 -7.61
C PHE A 144 -10.71 -15.62 -8.31
N LYS A 145 -9.93 -16.66 -7.99
CA LYS A 145 -8.61 -16.87 -8.60
C LYS A 145 -8.67 -16.98 -10.12
N LEU A 146 -9.64 -17.72 -10.66
CA LEU A 146 -9.84 -17.87 -12.12
C LEU A 146 -10.27 -16.54 -12.79
N ASN A 147 -10.96 -15.69 -12.05
CA ASN A 147 -11.47 -14.40 -12.52
C ASN A 147 -10.63 -13.20 -12.06
N ASN A 148 -9.47 -13.44 -11.46
CA ASN A 148 -8.48 -12.42 -11.15
C ASN A 148 -7.43 -12.38 -12.25
N ARG A 149 -7.19 -11.20 -12.83
CA ARG A 149 -6.10 -10.97 -13.77
C ARG A 149 -4.95 -10.28 -13.05
N ILE A 150 -3.72 -10.70 -13.30
CA ILE A 150 -2.53 -9.99 -12.81
C ILE A 150 -1.93 -9.21 -13.98
N ILE A 151 -1.53 -7.96 -13.72
CA ILE A 151 -0.76 -7.14 -14.66
C ILE A 151 0.51 -6.71 -13.93
N GLU A 152 1.66 -7.03 -14.52
CA GLU A 152 2.98 -6.68 -14.01
C GLU A 152 3.38 -5.27 -14.48
N ASN A 153 4.28 -4.62 -13.75
CA ASN A 153 4.88 -3.31 -14.10
C ASN A 153 3.83 -2.24 -14.44
N SER A 154 2.76 -2.22 -13.65
CA SER A 154 1.53 -1.51 -14.00
C SER A 154 1.37 -0.17 -13.27
N VAL A 155 2.13 0.03 -12.20
CA VAL A 155 1.99 1.09 -11.22
C VAL A 155 3.38 1.22 -10.54
N TRP A 156 3.71 2.38 -9.99
CA TRP A 156 4.94 2.61 -9.23
C TRP A 156 4.65 2.74 -7.74
N HIS A 157 5.39 2.03 -6.90
CA HIS A 157 5.30 2.16 -5.45
C HIS A 157 6.53 2.87 -4.90
N PHE A 158 6.36 4.13 -4.51
CA PHE A 158 7.42 4.99 -3.97
C PHE A 158 7.24 5.21 -2.48
N SER A 159 7.65 4.22 -1.69
CA SER A 159 7.50 4.31 -0.25
C SER A 159 8.56 5.21 0.37
N TRP A 160 8.15 6.01 1.36
CA TRP A 160 9.04 6.84 2.20
C TRP A 160 9.93 7.84 1.45
N VAL A 161 9.52 8.32 0.27
CA VAL A 161 10.25 9.37 -0.47
C VAL A 161 10.03 10.73 0.19
N MET A 162 10.78 11.00 1.25
CA MET A 162 10.73 12.20 2.08
C MET A 162 12.03 12.37 2.90
N THR A 163 12.17 13.48 3.64
CA THR A 163 13.35 13.71 4.48
C THR A 163 13.39 12.75 5.68
N PRO A 164 14.57 12.48 6.28
CA PRO A 164 14.68 11.63 7.46
C PRO A 164 13.74 12.03 8.61
N GLU A 165 13.55 13.32 8.83
CA GLU A 165 12.66 13.86 9.87
C GLU A 165 11.20 13.51 9.57
N ARG A 166 10.79 13.60 8.30
CA ARG A 166 9.43 13.23 7.86
C ARG A 166 9.20 11.72 7.89
N ILE A 167 10.22 10.93 7.59
CA ILE A 167 10.17 9.46 7.79
C ILE A 167 9.95 9.18 9.27
N SER A 168 10.69 9.85 10.16
CA SER A 168 10.54 9.66 11.60
C SER A 168 9.14 10.01 12.10
N GLU A 169 8.62 11.17 11.70
CA GLU A 169 7.24 11.58 11.98
C GLU A 169 6.22 10.55 11.48
N LYS A 170 6.36 10.09 10.22
CA LYS A 170 5.44 9.12 9.64
C LYS A 170 5.53 7.75 10.33
N MET A 171 6.70 7.30 10.78
CA MET A 171 6.86 6.04 11.53
C MET A 171 6.01 5.99 12.79
N SER A 172 5.84 7.13 13.47
CA SER A 172 4.97 7.22 14.66
C SER A 172 3.48 7.26 14.36
N THR A 173 3.07 7.19 13.09
CA THR A 173 1.65 7.31 12.67
C THR A 173 1.10 6.09 11.95
N ILE A 174 1.94 5.11 11.60
CA ILE A 174 1.51 3.92 10.86
C ILE A 174 0.99 2.82 11.80
N SER A 175 0.19 1.89 11.25
CA SER A 175 -0.38 0.78 12.04
C SER A 175 0.64 -0.22 12.59
N HIS A 176 1.88 -0.17 12.10
CA HIS A 176 3.00 -0.96 12.64
C HIS A 176 3.64 -0.28 13.86
N THR A 177 2.87 -0.11 14.93
CA THR A 177 3.31 0.56 16.16
C THR A 177 4.46 -0.19 16.84
N GLU A 178 4.62 -1.49 16.58
CA GLU A 178 5.72 -2.31 17.11
C GLU A 178 7.11 -1.90 16.61
N TYR A 179 7.17 -1.10 15.55
CA TYR A 179 8.43 -0.63 14.97
C TYR A 179 8.78 0.83 15.31
N ASP A 180 7.95 1.49 16.11
CA ASP A 180 8.24 2.82 16.63
C ASP A 180 9.14 2.71 17.88
N LEU A 181 10.39 2.32 17.66
CA LEU A 181 11.40 2.17 18.71
C LEU A 181 12.50 3.23 18.52
N PRO A 182 13.01 3.85 19.60
CA PRO A 182 14.02 4.92 19.50
C PRO A 182 15.27 4.56 18.70
N GLU A 183 15.68 3.28 18.70
CA GLU A 183 16.82 2.81 17.91
C GLU A 183 16.59 2.85 16.40
N PHE A 184 15.33 2.75 15.94
CA PHE A 184 14.96 2.76 14.53
C PHE A 184 14.32 4.09 14.10
N ASN A 185 13.56 4.73 14.99
CA ASN A 185 12.84 5.96 14.74
C ASN A 185 13.62 7.19 15.22
N ASN A 186 14.77 7.44 14.59
CA ASN A 186 15.52 8.68 14.77
C ASN A 186 16.17 9.13 13.43
N PRO A 187 16.27 10.45 13.17
CA PRO A 187 16.81 10.96 11.91
C PRO A 187 18.23 10.47 11.59
N GLU A 188 19.09 10.28 12.59
CA GLU A 188 20.47 9.83 12.39
C GLU A 188 20.54 8.41 11.81
N HIS A 189 19.76 7.48 12.38
CA HIS A 189 19.63 6.10 11.89
C HIS A 189 19.00 6.08 10.51
N ILE A 190 17.92 6.83 10.31
CA ILE A 190 17.22 6.92 9.02
C ILE A 190 18.18 7.41 7.93
N MET A 191 18.93 8.48 8.20
CA MET A 191 19.92 9.01 7.26
C MET A 191 21.00 7.98 6.94
N LYS A 192 21.47 7.23 7.95
CA LYS A 192 22.46 6.16 7.76
C LYS A 192 21.93 5.05 6.86
N VAL A 193 20.73 4.51 7.11
CA VAL A 193 20.18 3.40 6.30
C VAL A 193 19.87 3.83 4.87
N ILE A 194 19.45 5.07 4.65
CA ILE A 194 19.25 5.62 3.30
C ILE A 194 20.58 5.67 2.55
N LYS A 195 21.61 6.25 3.18
CA LYS A 195 22.95 6.38 2.59
C LYS A 195 23.58 5.03 2.26
N ASN A 196 23.36 4.04 3.12
CA ASN A 196 23.93 2.70 2.95
C ASN A 196 23.04 1.75 2.13
N ALA A 197 21.86 2.19 1.68
CA ALA A 197 20.87 1.33 1.01
C ALA A 197 20.49 0.09 1.86
N GLU A 198 20.13 0.31 3.12
CA GLU A 198 19.74 -0.70 4.11
C GLU A 198 18.24 -0.61 4.46
N ASP A 199 17.64 -1.70 4.94
CA ASP A 199 16.26 -1.67 5.47
C ASP A 199 16.24 -0.99 6.85
N ILE A 200 15.28 -0.09 7.07
CA ILE A 200 15.19 0.75 8.28
C ILE A 200 15.01 -0.06 9.56
N TRP A 201 14.47 -1.28 9.46
CA TRP A 201 14.26 -2.19 10.58
C TRP A 201 15.30 -3.33 10.62
N GLY A 202 16.39 -3.22 9.85
CA GLY A 202 17.45 -4.24 9.81
C GLY A 202 17.00 -5.58 9.24
N ARG A 203 15.91 -5.62 8.44
CA ARG A 203 15.45 -6.85 7.80
C ARG A 203 16.38 -7.25 6.67
N ASP A 204 16.47 -8.55 6.40
CA ASP A 204 17.26 -9.08 5.29
C ASP A 204 16.61 -8.76 3.93
N ARG A 205 16.90 -7.56 3.44
CA ARG A 205 16.45 -7.01 2.16
C ARG A 205 17.59 -6.22 1.54
N LYS A 206 17.68 -6.29 0.22
CA LYS A 206 18.69 -5.53 -0.53
C LYS A 206 18.02 -4.34 -1.18
N LEU A 207 18.58 -3.16 -1.01
CA LEU A 207 18.15 -1.99 -1.75
C LEU A 207 19.19 -1.72 -2.84
N ILE A 208 18.74 -1.70 -4.09
CA ILE A 208 19.61 -1.60 -5.26
C ILE A 208 19.20 -0.38 -6.07
N ARG A 209 20.16 0.53 -6.25
CA ARG A 209 20.02 1.68 -7.13
C ARG A 209 19.71 1.22 -8.55
N GLN A 210 18.67 1.80 -9.14
CA GLN A 210 18.27 1.60 -10.53
C GLN A 210 18.61 2.84 -11.36
N GLU A 211 18.87 2.62 -12.65
CA GLU A 211 19.00 3.72 -13.60
C GLU A 211 17.62 4.30 -13.93
N LEU A 212 17.47 5.62 -13.81
CA LEU A 212 16.23 6.30 -14.17
C LEU A 212 16.06 6.37 -15.68
N SER A 213 15.25 5.46 -16.23
CA SER A 213 14.81 5.43 -17.63
C SER A 213 13.30 5.61 -17.78
N ALA A 214 12.87 6.16 -18.92
CA ALA A 214 11.45 6.33 -19.23
C ALA A 214 10.70 4.99 -19.39
N ASP A 215 11.43 3.89 -19.63
CA ASP A 215 10.85 2.55 -19.74
C ASP A 215 10.40 1.99 -18.38
N SER A 216 11.03 2.43 -17.29
CA SER A 216 10.83 1.86 -15.94
C SER A 216 10.24 2.83 -14.93
N PHE A 217 10.28 4.14 -15.19
CA PHE A 217 9.87 5.19 -14.27
C PHE A 217 8.84 6.14 -14.91
N PRO A 218 8.08 6.90 -14.11
CA PRO A 218 7.23 7.95 -14.65
C PRO A 218 8.07 8.91 -15.48
N GLU A 219 7.67 9.14 -16.72
CA GLU A 219 8.35 10.04 -17.64
C GLU A 219 8.57 11.43 -17.01
N TYR A 220 7.61 11.90 -16.21
CA TYR A 220 7.73 13.15 -15.48
C TYR A 220 8.93 13.19 -14.53
N ILE A 221 9.22 12.10 -13.79
CA ILE A 221 10.40 12.04 -12.90
C ILE A 221 11.69 12.06 -13.72
N VAL A 222 11.72 11.30 -14.82
CA VAL A 222 12.88 11.19 -15.71
C VAL A 222 13.21 12.53 -16.40
N ASN A 223 12.19 13.26 -16.85
CA ASN A 223 12.36 14.54 -17.53
C ASN A 223 12.63 15.70 -16.56
N ASN A 224 12.40 15.51 -15.26
CA ASN A 224 12.58 16.54 -14.22
C ASN A 224 13.55 16.07 -13.12
N LYS A 225 14.58 15.28 -13.44
CA LYS A 225 15.54 14.72 -12.47
C LYS A 225 16.14 15.79 -11.55
N ASP A 226 16.47 16.96 -12.08
CA ASP A 226 17.06 18.05 -11.29
C ASP A 226 16.12 18.57 -10.19
N LYS A 227 14.80 18.57 -10.44
CA LYS A 227 13.77 18.93 -9.45
C LYS A 227 13.72 17.93 -8.30
N PHE A 228 14.05 16.67 -8.56
CA PHE A 228 13.97 15.57 -7.61
C PHE A 228 15.34 15.07 -7.15
N ARG A 229 16.41 15.84 -7.38
CA ARG A 229 17.80 15.41 -7.12
C ARG A 229 18.08 15.00 -5.68
N GLU A 230 17.31 15.52 -4.73
CA GLU A 230 17.41 15.18 -3.31
C GLU A 230 16.76 13.82 -2.96
N PHE A 231 15.94 13.30 -3.88
CA PHE A 231 15.22 12.03 -3.77
C PHE A 231 15.67 11.00 -4.83
N ILE A 232 16.84 11.23 -5.43
CA ILE A 232 17.47 10.37 -6.43
C ILE A 232 18.92 10.20 -6.03
N ILE A 233 19.36 8.94 -5.91
CA ILE A 233 20.76 8.60 -5.61
C ILE A 233 21.51 8.08 -6.81
#